data_AF-A0A2I6S825-F1
#
_entry.id   AF-A0A2I6S825-F1
#
_cell.length_a   1.000
_cell.length_b   1.000
_cell.length_c   1.000
_cell.angle_alpha   90.00
_cell.angle_beta   90.00
_cell.angle_gamma   90.00
#
_symmetry.space_group_name_H-M   'P 1'
#
loop_
_entity.id
_entity.type
_entity.pdbx_description
1 polymer ?
#
loop_
_entity_poly.entity_id
_entity_poly.type
_entity_poly.pdbx_seq_one_letter_code
_entity_poly.pdbx_strand_id
1 'polypeptide(L)' 'MTDVSDRATEREELDRELALRAARAARDVPPLPCGTCHNCGERLPPGLPFCDADCRDDWQLRRRQSGC' A
#
# COMPACT_ATOMS: atom_id res chain seq x y z
N MET A 1 37.63 15.17 -2.90
CA MET A 1 37.28 16.26 -1.97
C MET A 1 35.76 16.37 -2.04
N THR A 2 35.06 15.81 -1.06
CA THR A 2 33.59 15.70 -1.07
C THR A 2 33.01 17.01 -0.54
N ASP A 3 32.41 17.79 -1.42
CA ASP A 3 31.81 19.10 -1.08
C ASP A 3 30.46 18.88 -0.37
N VAL A 4 29.94 19.91 0.29
CA VAL A 4 28.60 19.96 0.89
C VAL A 4 27.52 19.54 -0.12
N SER A 5 27.75 19.75 -1.42
CA SER A 5 26.85 19.35 -2.49
C SER A 5 26.69 17.83 -2.61
N ASP A 6 27.74 17.04 -2.38
CA ASP A 6 27.67 15.58 -2.46
C ASP A 6 26.81 15.01 -1.31
N ARG A 7 26.91 15.63 -0.13
CA ARG A 7 26.11 15.28 1.07
C ARG A 7 24.64 15.67 0.97
N ALA A 8 24.32 16.68 0.17
CA ALA A 8 22.94 17.08 -0.09
C ALA A 8 22.24 16.04 -0.98
N THR A 9 22.91 15.61 -2.05
CA THR A 9 22.40 14.59 -2.98
C THR A 9 22.12 13.25 -2.28
N GLU A 10 23.02 12.79 -1.41
CA GLU A 10 22.79 11.53 -0.65
C GLU A 10 21.54 11.60 0.24
N ARG A 11 21.26 12.76 0.85
CA ARG A 11 20.07 12.94 1.69
C ARG A 11 18.79 12.93 0.86
N GLU A 12 18.80 13.63 -0.28
CA GLU A 12 17.65 13.66 -1.17
C GLU A 12 17.32 12.27 -1.73
N GLU A 13 18.33 11.49 -2.09
CA GLU A 13 18.16 10.10 -2.54
C GLU A 13 17.56 9.22 -1.43
N LEU A 14 18.09 9.33 -0.20
CA LEU A 14 17.58 8.59 0.96
C LEU A 14 16.12 8.94 1.30
N ASP A 15 15.78 10.23 1.32
CA ASP A 15 14.41 10.68 1.60
C ASP A 15 13.44 10.22 0.50
N ARG A 16 13.88 10.26 -0.75
CA ARG A 16 13.11 9.73 -1.89
C ARG A 16 12.88 8.23 -1.77
N GLU A 17 13.91 7.46 -1.43
CA GLU A 17 13.78 6.02 -1.17
C GLU A 17 12.82 5.72 -0.02
N LEU A 18 12.91 6.49 1.08
CA LEU A 18 12.06 6.32 2.25
C LEU A 18 10.59 6.60 1.91
N ALA A 19 10.32 7.68 1.19
CA ALA A 19 8.98 8.05 0.73
C ALA A 19 8.38 6.96 -0.18
N LEU A 20 9.17 6.41 -1.11
CA LEU A 20 8.75 5.32 -1.98
C LEU A 20 8.46 4.03 -1.19
N ARG A 21 9.28 3.70 -0.20
CA ARG A 21 9.06 2.52 0.66
C ARG A 21 7.81 2.70 1.53
N ALA A 22 7.62 3.87 2.12
CA ALA A 22 6.44 4.19 2.93
C ALA A 22 5.15 4.15 2.09
N ALA A 23 5.18 4.71 0.88
CA ALA A 23 4.05 4.68 -0.05
C ALA A 23 3.68 3.25 -0.47
N ARG A 24 4.67 2.36 -0.69
CA ARG A 24 4.43 0.94 -0.98
C ARG A 24 3.82 0.23 0.22
N ALA A 25 4.40 0.40 1.41
CA ALA A 25 3.92 -0.23 2.63
C ALA A 25 2.47 0.15 2.97
N ALA A 26 2.07 1.41 2.78
CA ALA A 26 0.70 1.86 3.03
C ALA A 26 -0.32 1.23 2.07
N ARG A 27 0.10 0.88 0.85
CA ARG A 27 -0.78 0.27 -0.18
C ARG A 27 -1.05 -1.21 0.08
N ASP A 28 -0.10 -1.92 0.69
CA ASP A 28 -0.19 -3.36 0.92
C ASP A 28 -0.86 -3.74 2.26
N VAL A 29 -1.26 -2.78 3.10
CA VAL A 29 -1.98 -3.09 4.35
C VAL A 29 -3.37 -3.66 4.03
N PRO A 30 -3.67 -4.93 4.36
CA PRO A 30 -4.99 -5.50 4.17
C PRO A 30 -6.01 -4.80 5.08
N PRO A 31 -7.26 -4.64 4.63
CA PRO A 31 -8.27 -3.95 5.41
C PRO A 31 -8.73 -4.82 6.58
N LEU A 32 -9.14 -4.19 7.68
CA LEU A 32 -9.67 -4.87 8.86
C LEU A 32 -10.99 -5.60 8.51
N PRO A 33 -11.20 -6.83 8.98
CA PRO A 33 -12.45 -7.55 8.72
C PRO A 33 -13.61 -6.85 9.44
N CYS A 34 -14.59 -6.34 8.67
CA CYS A 34 -15.76 -5.62 9.20
C CYS A 34 -17.07 -6.44 9.13
N GLY A 35 -17.00 -7.72 8.77
CA GLY A 35 -18.17 -8.59 8.58
C GLY A 35 -18.82 -8.45 7.20
N THR A 36 -18.23 -7.64 6.31
CA THR A 36 -18.62 -7.54 4.89
C THR A 36 -17.39 -7.49 4.00
N CYS A 37 -17.50 -7.99 2.77
CA CYS A 37 -16.42 -7.95 1.78
C CYS A 37 -16.09 -6.50 1.39
N HIS A 38 -14.81 -6.13 1.46
CA HIS A 38 -14.34 -4.80 1.08
C HIS A 38 -14.40 -4.50 -0.42
N ASN A 39 -14.57 -5.52 -1.27
CA ASN A 39 -14.67 -5.34 -2.72
C ASN A 39 -16.13 -5.31 -3.22
N CYS A 40 -16.94 -6.33 -2.86
CA CYS A 40 -18.31 -6.51 -3.37
C CYS A 40 -19.42 -6.18 -2.36
N GLY A 41 -19.10 -6.05 -1.06
CA GLY A 41 -20.08 -5.76 -0.01
C GLY A 41 -20.88 -6.96 0.51
N GLU A 42 -20.58 -8.18 0.09
CA GLU A 42 -21.24 -9.40 0.59
C GLU A 42 -21.02 -9.62 2.09
N ARG A 43 -21.99 -10.21 2.80
CA ARG A 43 -21.86 -10.53 4.24
C ARG A 43 -20.89 -11.69 4.44
N LEU A 44 -19.88 -11.47 5.28
CA LEU A 44 -18.84 -12.44 5.56
C LEU A 44 -18.87 -12.91 7.01
N PRO A 45 -18.36 -14.13 7.28
CA PRO A 45 -18.08 -14.54 8.65
C PRO A 45 -17.12 -13.55 9.31
N PRO A 46 -17.24 -13.36 10.64
CA PRO A 46 -16.29 -12.53 11.37
C PRO A 46 -14.87 -13.05 11.19
N GLY A 47 -13.94 -12.15 10.88
CA GLY A 47 -12.52 -12.45 10.67
C GLY A 47 -12.06 -12.51 9.21
N LEU A 48 -12.97 -12.49 8.23
CA LEU A 48 -12.64 -12.45 6.80
C LEU A 48 -12.80 -11.03 6.22
N PRO A 49 -11.78 -10.49 5.53
CA PRO A 49 -11.88 -9.20 4.84
C PRO A 49 -12.47 -9.29 3.43
N PHE A 50 -12.44 -10.47 2.80
CA PHE A 50 -12.92 -10.71 1.43
C PHE A 50 -13.68 -12.05 1.34
N CYS A 51 -14.64 -12.15 0.41
CA CYS A 51 -15.42 -13.37 0.14
C CYS A 51 -14.58 -14.47 -0.49
N ASP A 52 -13.68 -14.08 -1.39
CA ASP A 52 -12.86 -14.99 -2.18
C ASP A 52 -11.52 -14.33 -2.56
N ALA A 53 -10.69 -15.09 -3.26
CA ALA A 53 -9.41 -14.61 -3.78
C ALA A 53 -9.60 -13.54 -4.85
N ASP A 54 -10.63 -13.65 -5.70
CA ASP A 54 -10.89 -12.69 -6.78
C ASP A 54 -11.14 -11.29 -6.20
N CYS A 55 -11.99 -11.17 -5.18
CA CYS A 55 -12.28 -9.90 -4.52
C CYS A 55 -11.08 -9.30 -3.79
N ARG A 56 -10.22 -10.13 -3.20
CA ARG A 56 -8.98 -9.66 -2.58
C ARG A 56 -8.04 -9.10 -3.65
N ASP A 57 -7.84 -9.83 -4.73
CA ASP A 57 -6.87 -9.50 -5.77
C ASP A 57 -7.34 -8.28 -6.57
N ASP A 58 -8.64 -8.17 -6.82
CA ASP A 58 -9.26 -7.02 -7.50
C ASP A 58 -9.18 -5.75 -6.63
N TRP A 59 -9.39 -5.87 -5.31
CA TRP A 59 -9.16 -4.78 -4.35
C TRP A 59 -7.70 -4.33 -4.30
N GLN A 60 -6.74 -5.29 -4.30
CA GLN A 60 -5.31 -4.99 -4.37
C GLN A 60 -4.95 -4.30 -5.69
N LEU A 61 -5.49 -4.76 -6.82
CA LEU A 61 -5.25 -4.16 -8.13
C LEU A 61 -5.76 -2.73 -8.20
N ARG A 62 -6.96 -2.44 -7.68
CA ARG A 62 -7.49 -1.06 -7.60
C ARG A 62 -6.57 -0.16 -6.78
N ARG A 63 -6.11 -0.61 -5.61
CA ARG A 63 -5.14 0.14 -4.78
C ARG A 63 -3.80 0.38 -5.47
N ARG A 64 -3.34 -0.58 -6.28
CA ARG A 64 -2.14 -0.46 -7.12
C ARG A 64 -2.30 0.54 -8.27
N GLN A 65 -3.53 0.84 -8.68
CA GLN A 65 -3.84 1.83 -9.71
C GLN A 65 -4.12 3.23 -9.13
N SER A 66 -4.62 3.32 -7.90
CA SER A 66 -4.91 4.61 -7.22
C SER A 66 -3.69 5.37 -6.70
N GLY A 67 -2.49 5.08 -7.21
CA GLY A 67 -1.29 5.89 -6.95
C GLY A 67 -1.20 6.99 -8.00
N CYS A 68 -1.91 8.09 -7.80
CA CYS A 68 -1.71 9.34 -8.51
C CYS A 68 -1.13 10.39 -7.56
#